data_AF-A0A7X6PTH0-F1
#
_entry.id   AF-A0A7X6PTH0-F1
#
_cell.length_a   1.000
_cell.length_b   1.000
_cell.length_c   1.000
_cell.angle_alpha   90.00
_cell.angle_beta   90.00
_cell.angle_gamma   90.00
#
_symmetry.space_group_name_H-M   'P 1'
#
loop_
_entity.id
_entity.type
_entity.pdbx_description
1 polymer ?
#
loop_
_entity_poly.entity_id
_entity_poly.type
_entity_poly.pdbx_seq_one_letter_code
_entity_poly.pdbx_strand_id
1 'polypeptide(L)'
;MAIKYSGFYEGLPRPLKLFLDDCDLSGKQQILQLLSKENRGGDLDTPISLLTKAIALKPTDADALISAYAFVANKPRQMPKNPVSKLLPETPEYSLDLAVYGQLLGGATCLKR
;
A
#
# COMPACT_ATOMS: atom_id res chain seq x y z
N MET A 1 20.18 19.55 4.44
CA MET A 1 18.95 20.25 3.99
C MET A 1 18.33 20.96 5.20
N ALA A 2 17.97 22.24 5.09
CA ALA A 2 17.50 23.07 6.20
C ALA A 2 16.09 22.73 6.73
N ILE A 3 15.36 21.82 6.05
CA ILE A 3 13.98 21.44 6.42
C ILE A 3 13.87 20.88 7.83
N LYS A 4 14.90 20.19 8.35
CA LYS A 4 14.87 19.60 9.70
C LYS A 4 14.69 20.66 10.80
N TYR A 5 15.09 21.89 10.51
CA TYR A 5 15.00 23.04 11.40
C TYR A 5 13.78 23.92 11.12
N SER A 6 12.88 23.48 10.23
CA SER A 6 11.62 24.16 9.99
C SER A 6 10.58 23.70 11.00
N GLY A 7 9.74 24.62 11.48
CA GLY A 7 8.58 24.28 12.31
C GLY A 7 7.60 23.32 11.61
N PHE A 8 7.61 23.29 10.27
CA PHE A 8 6.89 22.29 9.49
C PHE A 8 7.39 20.87 9.79
N TYR A 9 8.70 20.66 9.74
CA TYR A 9 9.28 19.35 10.00
C TYR A 9 9.04 18.91 11.44
N GLU A 10 9.10 19.83 12.41
CA GLU A 10 8.73 19.55 13.80
C GLU A 10 7.28 19.10 13.96
N GLY A 11 6.36 19.62 13.14
CA GLY A 11 4.95 19.21 13.13
C GLY A 11 4.69 17.82 12.53
N LEU A 12 5.64 17.21 11.82
CA LEU A 12 5.41 15.93 11.15
C LEU A 12 5.30 14.76 12.15
N PRO A 13 4.47 13.74 11.85
CA PRO A 13 4.46 12.49 12.59
C PRO A 13 5.83 11.82 12.63
N ARG A 14 6.18 11.23 13.78
CA ARG A 14 7.46 10.55 14.00
C ARG A 14 7.80 9.50 12.92
N PRO A 15 6.87 8.65 12.43
CA PRO A 15 7.19 7.68 11.38
C PRO A 15 7.65 8.33 10.08
N LEU A 16 7.03 9.46 9.70
CA LEU A 16 7.36 10.19 8.49
C LEU A 16 8.71 10.92 8.62
N LYS A 17 9.02 11.45 9.80
CA LYS A 17 10.34 12.03 10.09
C LYS A 17 11.47 11.01 9.91
N LEU A 18 11.31 9.83 10.50
CA LEU A 18 12.31 8.76 10.40
C LEU A 18 12.52 8.33 8.95
N PHE A 19 11.42 8.13 8.20
CA PHE A 19 11.52 7.78 6.78
C PHE A 19 12.22 8.87 5.95
N LEU A 20 11.84 10.14 6.16
CA LEU A 20 12.49 11.26 5.50
C LEU A 20 13.96 11.41 5.90
N ASP A 21 14.35 10.97 7.09
CA ASP A 21 15.75 11.00 7.53
C ASP A 21 16.60 9.96 6.81
N ASP A 22 16.05 8.77 6.59
CA ASP A 22 16.70 7.65 5.90
C ASP A 22 16.76 7.85 4.37
N CYS A 23 15.84 8.63 3.79
CA CYS A 23 15.89 8.94 2.36
C CYS A 23 17.10 9.79 1.96
N ASP A 24 17.46 9.71 0.68
CA ASP A 24 18.40 10.61 0.04
C ASP A 24 17.75 11.99 -0.26
N LEU A 25 18.54 12.92 -0.78
CA LEU A 25 18.05 14.28 -1.05
C LEU A 25 16.98 14.31 -2.15
N SER A 26 17.12 13.46 -3.18
CA SER A 26 16.15 13.36 -4.27
C SER A 26 14.81 12.83 -3.77
N GLY A 27 14.83 11.74 -3.00
CA GLY A 27 13.61 11.15 -2.42
C GLY A 27 12.89 12.12 -1.48
N LYS A 28 13.61 12.85 -0.63
CA LYS A 28 13.02 13.90 0.21
C LYS A 28 12.30 14.96 -0.61
N GLN A 29 12.91 15.43 -1.70
CA GLN A 29 12.29 16.42 -2.57
C GLN A 29 11.02 15.89 -3.22
N GLN A 30 11.02 14.65 -3.73
CA GLN A 30 9.84 14.04 -4.35
C GLN A 30 8.67 13.94 -3.37
N ILE A 31 8.93 13.49 -2.13
CA ILE A 31 7.89 13.35 -1.10
C ILE A 31 7.32 14.72 -0.71
N LEU A 32 8.18 15.73 -0.57
CA LEU A 32 7.73 17.10 -0.27
C LEU A 32 6.96 17.73 -1.43
N GLN A 33 7.35 17.46 -2.68
CA GLN A 33 6.60 17.89 -3.86
C GLN A 33 5.23 17.21 -3.94
N LEU A 34 5.13 15.94 -3.53
CA LEU A 34 3.85 15.25 -3.43
C LEU A 34 2.95 15.95 -2.40
N LEU A 35 3.47 16.22 -1.20
CA LEU A 35 2.76 16.99 -0.17
C LEU A 35 2.32 18.37 -0.68
N SER A 36 3.17 19.11 -1.40
CA SER A 36 2.81 20.43 -1.92
C SER A 36 1.75 20.37 -3.01
N LYS A 37 1.75 19.31 -3.84
CA LYS A 37 0.75 19.09 -4.90
C LYS A 37 -0.63 18.77 -4.32
N GLU A 38 -0.67 17.98 -3.26
CA GLU A 38 -1.91 17.56 -2.59
C GLU A 38 -2.51 18.70 -1.75
N ASN A 39 -1.70 19.67 -1.32
CA ASN A 39 -2.13 20.85 -0.56
C ASN A 39 -2.95 21.90 -1.36
N ARG A 40 -3.54 21.54 -2.51
CA ARG A 40 -4.32 22.50 -3.32
C ARG A 40 -5.58 23.03 -2.62
N GLY A 41 -6.04 22.39 -1.55
CA GLY A 41 -7.21 22.80 -0.76
C GLY A 41 -6.92 23.44 0.60
N GLY A 42 -5.65 23.64 0.97
CA GLY A 42 -5.26 24.17 2.29
C GLY A 42 -5.31 23.13 3.43
N ASP A 43 -5.56 21.86 3.12
CA ASP A 43 -5.51 20.75 4.08
C ASP A 43 -4.22 19.94 3.88
N LEU A 44 -3.30 20.08 4.84
CA LEU A 44 -2.08 19.28 4.91
C LEU A 44 -2.24 18.06 5.82
N ASP A 45 -3.23 18.02 6.69
CA ASP A 45 -3.41 16.96 7.68
C ASP A 45 -3.83 15.66 7.01
N THR A 46 -4.72 15.74 6.01
CA THR A 46 -5.16 14.57 5.22
C THR A 46 -3.99 13.89 4.49
N PRO A 47 -3.19 14.56 3.64
CA PRO A 47 -2.08 13.90 2.94
C PRO A 47 -0.99 13.42 3.90
N ILE A 48 -0.72 14.10 5.01
CA ILE A 48 0.21 13.64 6.05
C ILE A 48 -0.29 12.34 6.72
N SER A 49 -1.59 12.27 7.02
CA SER A 49 -2.24 11.07 7.57
C SER A 49 -2.16 9.89 6.62
N LEU A 50 -2.40 10.11 5.32
CA LEU A 50 -2.29 9.10 4.27
C LEU A 50 -0.84 8.62 4.08
N LEU A 51 0.14 9.52 4.09
CA LEU A 51 1.56 9.16 4.07
C LEU A 51 1.97 8.32 5.28
N THR A 52 1.46 8.65 6.46
CA THR A 52 1.75 7.88 7.69
C THR A 52 1.19 6.46 7.58
N LYS A 53 -0.01 6.30 6.98
CA LYS A 53 -0.57 4.97 6.67
C LYS A 53 0.22 4.24 5.59
N ALA A 54 0.75 4.95 4.59
CA ALA A 54 1.59 4.39 3.55
C ALA A 54 2.92 3.84 4.11
N ILE A 55 3.52 4.52 5.09
CA ILE A 55 4.72 4.04 5.79
C ILE A 55 4.47 2.70 6.51
N ALA A 56 3.26 2.47 7.01
CA ALA A 56 2.91 1.19 7.65
C ALA A 56 3.00 -0.01 6.69
N LEU A 57 2.99 0.23 5.37
CA LEU A 57 3.22 -0.79 4.33
C LEU A 57 4.71 -1.10 4.12
N LYS A 58 5.61 -0.49 4.89
CA LYS A 58 7.07 -0.67 4.85
C LYS A 58 7.68 -0.46 3.45
N PRO A 59 7.50 0.72 2.84
CA PRO A 59 8.16 1.04 1.58
C PRO A 59 9.69 1.06 1.75
N THR A 60 10.42 0.67 0.70
CA THR A 60 11.88 0.58 0.69
C THR A 60 12.58 1.87 0.25
N ASP A 61 11.91 2.67 -0.58
CA ASP A 61 12.42 3.91 -1.16
C ASP A 61 11.29 4.94 -1.37
N ALA A 62 11.63 6.12 -1.89
CA ALA A 62 10.69 7.21 -2.11
C ALA A 62 9.60 6.84 -3.14
N ASP A 63 9.96 6.15 -4.22
CA ASP A 63 9.01 5.73 -5.25
C ASP A 63 8.02 4.68 -4.72
N ALA A 64 8.49 3.73 -3.88
CA ALA A 64 7.62 2.79 -3.19
C ALA A 64 6.67 3.52 -2.21
N LEU A 65 7.15 4.55 -1.50
CA LEU A 65 6.29 5.35 -0.61
C LEU A 65 5.22 6.11 -1.39
N ILE A 66 5.57 6.71 -2.53
CA ILE A 66 4.62 7.42 -3.42
C ILE A 66 3.56 6.44 -3.95
N SER A 67 3.98 5.24 -4.34
CA SER A 67 3.07 4.19 -4.81
C SER A 67 2.14 3.71 -3.69
N ALA A 68 2.69 3.51 -2.49
CA ALA A 68 1.93 3.16 -1.30
C ALA A 68 0.94 4.28 -0.91
N TYR A 69 1.33 5.54 -1.02
CA TYR A 69 0.43 6.69 -0.83
C TYR A 69 -0.75 6.63 -1.79
N ALA A 70 -0.48 6.48 -3.09
CA ALA A 70 -1.52 6.39 -4.11
C ALA A 70 -2.47 5.21 -3.84
N PHE A 71 -1.94 4.07 -3.41
CA PHE A 71 -2.75 2.92 -3.02
C PHE A 71 -3.66 3.21 -1.82
N VAL A 72 -3.14 3.81 -0.75
CA VAL A 72 -3.93 4.11 0.45
C VAL A 72 -4.97 5.20 0.15
N ALA A 73 -4.62 6.22 -0.62
CA ALA A 73 -5.51 7.31 -1.02
C ALA A 73 -6.68 6.80 -1.88
N ASN A 74 -6.40 5.88 -2.82
CA ASN A 74 -7.38 5.36 -3.76
C ASN A 74 -7.92 3.98 -3.37
N LYS A 75 -7.67 3.52 -2.14
CA LYS A 75 -7.98 2.15 -1.72
C LYS A 75 -9.46 1.86 -2.04
N PRO A 76 -9.75 0.88 -2.91
CA PRO A 76 -11.14 0.58 -3.23
C PRO A 76 -11.84 0.19 -1.94
N ARG A 77 -12.96 0.86 -1.66
CA ARG A 77 -13.88 0.41 -0.60
C ARG A 77 -14.32 -1.01 -0.94
N GLN A 78 -14.77 -1.78 0.06
CA GLN A 78 -15.39 -3.08 -0.21
C GLN A 78 -16.42 -2.89 -1.32
N MET A 79 -16.15 -3.48 -2.48
CA MET A 79 -17.09 -3.44 -3.59
C MET A 79 -18.37 -4.11 -3.09
N PRO A 80 -19.54 -3.48 -3.26
CA PRO A 80 -20.78 -4.15 -2.93
C PRO A 80 -20.85 -5.45 -3.72
N LYS A 81 -21.23 -6.54 -3.06
CA LYS A 81 -21.45 -7.82 -3.74
C LYS A 81 -22.49 -7.58 -4.84
N ASN A 82 -22.18 -8.00 -6.05
CA ASN A 82 -23.14 -7.92 -7.14
C ASN A 82 -24.38 -8.75 -6.77
N PRO A 83 -25.61 -8.25 -6.96
CA PRO A 83 -26.80 -9.03 -6.69
C PRO A 83 -26.80 -10.23 -7.63
N VAL A 84 -26.74 -11.43 -7.05
CA VAL A 84 -26.83 -12.69 -7.80
C VAL A 84 -28.30 -12.94 -8.10
N SER A 85 -28.64 -13.22 -9.35
CA SER A 85 -30.02 -13.56 -9.74
C SER A 85 -30.44 -14.87 -9.07
N LYS A 86 -31.67 -14.92 -8.56
CA LYS A 86 -32.29 -16.14 -8.00
C LYS A 86 -32.52 -17.24 -9.05
N LEU A 87 -32.38 -16.92 -10.34
CA LEU A 87 -32.52 -17.86 -11.45
C LEU A 87 -31.25 -18.67 -11.69
N LEU A 88 -30.13 -18.32 -11.04
CA LEU A 88 -28.90 -19.09 -11.16
C LEU A 88 -29.00 -20.35 -10.28
N PRO A 89 -28.61 -21.52 -10.81
CA PRO A 89 -28.55 -22.74 -10.01
C PRO A 89 -27.52 -22.58 -8.90
N GLU A 90 -27.81 -23.11 -7.71
CA GLU A 90 -26.84 -23.16 -6.63
C GLU A 90 -25.67 -24.04 -7.05
N THR A 91 -24.46 -23.51 -6.94
CA THR A 91 -23.25 -24.28 -7.21
C THR A 91 -23.10 -25.32 -6.11
N PRO A 92 -23.14 -26.63 -6.41
CA PRO A 92 -22.90 -27.65 -5.39
C PRO A 92 -21.49 -27.50 -4.85
N GLU A 93 -21.33 -27.79 -3.56
CA GLU A 93 -20.01 -27.83 -2.95
C GLU A 93 -19.21 -28.96 -3.62
N TYR A 94 -18.02 -28.64 -4.13
CA TYR A 94 -17.13 -29.60 -4.76
C TYR A 94 -15.73 -29.48 -4.18
N SER A 95 -15.08 -30.62 -3.98
CA SER A 95 -13.66 -30.70 -3.63
C SER A 95 -12.86 -30.99 -4.88
N LEU A 96 -11.83 -30.20 -5.15
CA LEU A 96 -10.88 -30.48 -6.23
C LEU A 96 -9.84 -31.50 -5.74
N ASP A 97 -9.73 -32.64 -6.43
CA ASP A 97 -8.58 -33.51 -6.29
C ASP A 97 -7.43 -32.99 -7.16
N LEU A 98 -6.49 -32.29 -6.53
CA LEU A 98 -5.32 -31.74 -7.20
C LEU A 98 -4.16 -32.75 -7.32
N ALA A 99 -4.30 -33.98 -6.80
CA ALA A 99 -3.25 -34.99 -6.89
C ALA A 99 -2.95 -35.37 -8.34
N VAL A 100 -3.99 -35.48 -9.17
CA VAL A 100 -3.86 -35.76 -10.62
C VAL A 100 -3.07 -34.66 -11.32
N TYR A 101 -3.34 -33.39 -10.98
CA TYR A 101 -2.62 -32.25 -11.53
C TYR A 101 -1.14 -32.26 -11.09
N GLY A 102 -0.87 -32.60 -9.82
CA GLY A 102 0.49 -32.74 -9.30
C GLY A 102 1.31 -33.83 -10.00
N GLN A 103 0.69 -34.95 -10.38
CA GLN A 103 1.34 -36.01 -11.14
C GLN A 103 1.72 -35.54 -12.56
N LEU A 104 0.85 -34.78 -13.22
CA LEU A 104 1.09 -34.25 -14.57
C LEU A 104 2.17 -33.18 -14.62
N LEU A 105 2.32 -32.39 -13.55
CA LEU A 105 3.39 -31.38 -13.42
C LEU A 105 4.75 -31.96 -13.01
N GLY A 106 4.89 -33.29 -12.91
CA GLY A 106 6.14 -33.94 -12.48
C GLY A 106 6.45 -33.70 -10.99
N GLY A 107 5.42 -33.49 -10.16
CA GLY A 107 5.55 -33.13 -8.76
C GLY A 107 6.31 -34.18 -7.97
N ALA A 108 7.58 -33.87 -7.66
CA ALA A 108 8.31 -34.49 -6.58
C ALA A 108 7.51 -34.29 -5.29
N THR A 109 7.07 -35.38 -4.68
CA THR A 109 6.51 -35.37 -3.34
C THR A 109 7.60 -34.90 -2.38
N CYS A 110 7.49 -33.69 -1.83
CA CYS A 110 8.31 -33.27 -0.70
C CYS A 110 7.96 -34.17 0.50
N LEU A 111 8.77 -35.21 0.74
CA LEU A 111 8.74 -35.96 1.99
C LEU A 111 9.18 -35.01 3.11
N LYS A 112 8.26 -34.64 4.00
CA LYS A 112 8.61 -33.98 5.26
C LYS A 112 9.55 -34.91 6.04
N ARG A 113 10.78 -34.46 6.28
CA ARG A 113 11.68 -35.01 7.31
C ARG A 113 11.45 -34.28 8.61
#